data_AF-A0A318HT10-F1
#
_entry.id   AF-A0A318HT10-F1
#
_cell.length_a   1.000
_cell.length_b   1.000
_cell.length_c   1.000
_cell.angle_alpha   90.00
_cell.angle_beta   90.00
_cell.angle_gamma   90.00
#
_symmetry.space_group_name_H-M   'P 1'
#
loop_
_entity.id
_entity.type
_entity.pdbx_description
1 polymer ?
#
loop_
_entity_poly.entity_id
_entity_poly.type
_entity_poly.pdbx_seq_one_letter_code
_entity_poly.pdbx_strand_id
1 'polypeptide(L)'
;MPPENVPVSALARETGITEQTLYLWRREAKGKGLAVPGDGKNAEGWSSEDKFAVVLETAPLNAAELAEYCRRKGLYPEQIAAWRASCVAANANAAEQEREQRQQSKEDKQRIKQLEKELHRKEKALAEAEALLVLRKKAQAIWGEQEDG
;
A
#
# COMPACT_ATOMS: atom_id res chain seq x y z
N MET A 1 -30.07 3.29 15.32
CA MET A 1 -30.35 3.08 13.88
C MET A 1 -29.00 3.01 13.18
N PRO A 2 -28.72 1.95 12.39
CA PRO A 2 -27.44 1.83 11.70
C PRO A 2 -27.39 2.77 10.49
N PRO A 3 -26.20 3.14 10.03
CA PRO A 3 -26.01 4.11 8.96
C PRO A 3 -26.00 3.41 7.60
N GLU A 4 -27.05 3.60 6.81
CA GLU A 4 -27.17 2.99 5.47
C GLU A 4 -26.19 3.66 4.49
N ASN A 5 -25.01 3.06 4.32
CA ASN A 5 -24.13 3.34 3.19
C ASN A 5 -24.65 2.58 1.97
N VAL A 6 -25.51 3.22 1.17
CA VAL A 6 -26.15 2.60 0.01
C VAL A 6 -25.15 2.52 -1.16
N PRO A 7 -24.94 1.35 -1.78
CA PRO A 7 -24.06 1.24 -2.94
C PRO A 7 -24.61 2.00 -4.15
N VAL A 8 -23.72 2.51 -5.01
CA VAL A 8 -24.09 3.31 -6.20
C VAL A 8 -25.09 2.58 -7.09
N SER A 9 -24.96 1.26 -7.21
CA SER A 9 -25.86 0.43 -8.01
C SER A 9 -27.28 0.35 -7.44
N ALA A 10 -27.43 0.33 -6.11
CA ALA A 10 -28.75 0.39 -5.47
C ALA A 10 -29.35 1.80 -5.64
N LEU A 11 -28.53 2.84 -5.45
CA LEU A 11 -28.96 4.23 -5.62
C LEU A 11 -29.40 4.53 -7.07
N ALA A 12 -28.69 3.98 -8.06
CA ALA A 12 -29.05 4.10 -9.48
C ALA A 12 -30.41 3.45 -9.78
N ARG A 13 -30.70 2.29 -9.19
CA ARG A 13 -32.00 1.60 -9.32
C ARG A 13 -33.13 2.38 -8.67
N GLU A 14 -32.88 3.00 -7.51
CA GLU A 14 -33.87 3.75 -6.76
C GLU A 14 -34.19 5.11 -7.39
N THR A 15 -33.16 5.84 -7.82
CA THR A 15 -33.28 7.22 -8.33
C THR A 15 -33.49 7.30 -9.84
N GLY A 16 -33.23 6.22 -10.57
CA GLY A 16 -33.23 6.20 -12.03
C GLY A 16 -32.06 6.96 -12.68
N ILE A 17 -31.10 7.47 -11.88
CA ILE A 17 -29.90 8.14 -12.36
C ILE A 17 -28.88 7.07 -12.78
N THR A 18 -28.17 7.30 -13.89
CA THR A 18 -27.14 6.35 -14.34
C THR A 18 -25.99 6.29 -13.34
N GLU A 19 -25.43 5.09 -13.15
CA GLU A 19 -24.26 4.90 -12.28
C GLU A 19 -23.10 5.82 -12.68
N GLN A 20 -22.91 6.05 -13.98
CA GLN A 20 -21.88 6.95 -14.52
C GLN A 20 -22.01 8.38 -14.00
N THR A 21 -23.23 8.92 -14.00
CA THR A 21 -23.51 10.28 -13.48
C THR A 21 -23.29 10.34 -11.97
N LEU A 22 -23.70 9.31 -11.22
CA LEU A 22 -23.47 9.24 -9.77
C LEU A 22 -21.97 9.18 -9.42
N TYR A 23 -21.18 8.41 -10.19
CA TYR A 23 -19.72 8.39 -10.04
C TYR A 23 -19.06 9.72 -10.41
N LEU A 24 -19.57 10.43 -11.44
CA LEU A 24 -19.07 11.74 -11.83
C LEU A 24 -19.27 12.76 -10.69
N TRP A 25 -20.48 12.85 -10.15
CA TRP A 25 -20.78 13.76 -9.02
C TRP A 25 -19.98 13.41 -7.78
N ARG A 26 -19.76 12.12 -7.51
CA ARG A 26 -18.86 11.70 -6.43
C ARG A 26 -17.45 12.23 -6.64
N ARG A 27 -16.91 12.11 -7.85
CA ARG A 27 -15.56 12.60 -8.17
C ARG A 27 -15.48 14.12 -8.04
N GLU A 28 -16.50 14.85 -8.48
CA GLU A 28 -16.58 16.30 -8.33
C GLU A 28 -16.67 16.74 -6.87
N ALA A 29 -17.47 16.04 -6.06
CA ALA A 29 -17.58 16.30 -4.63
C ALA A 29 -16.25 16.02 -3.89
N LYS A 30 -15.55 14.92 -4.23
CA LYS A 30 -14.19 14.67 -3.75
C LYS A 30 -13.22 15.78 -4.14
N GLY A 31 -13.27 16.25 -5.39
CA GLY A 31 -12.46 17.37 -5.88
C GLY A 31 -12.73 18.70 -5.15
N LYS A 32 -13.87 18.83 -4.47
CA LYS A 32 -14.23 19.98 -3.63
C LYS A 32 -13.84 19.78 -2.15
N GLY A 33 -13.15 18.68 -1.82
CA GLY A 33 -12.74 18.35 -0.46
C GLY A 33 -13.86 17.82 0.43
N LEU A 34 -15.01 17.45 -0.13
CA LEU A 34 -16.10 16.83 0.63
C LEU A 34 -15.80 15.36 0.86
N ALA A 35 -15.91 14.90 2.11
CA ALA A 35 -15.86 13.48 2.40
C ALA A 35 -17.10 12.79 1.82
N VAL A 36 -16.94 11.98 0.76
CA VAL A 36 -18.03 11.21 0.15
C VAL A 36 -17.83 9.71 0.40
N PRO A 37 -18.39 9.17 1.51
CA PRO A 37 -18.50 7.74 1.71
C PRO A 37 -19.43 7.16 0.65
N GLY A 38 -19.00 6.15 -0.10
CA GLY A 38 -19.95 5.49 -0.99
C GLY A 38 -19.42 4.34 -1.84
N ASP A 39 -18.19 3.87 -1.59
CA ASP A 39 -17.64 2.73 -2.32
C ASP A 39 -18.06 1.38 -1.71
N GLY A 40 -19.01 1.36 -0.76
CA GLY A 40 -19.40 0.14 -0.02
C GLY A 40 -18.29 -0.41 0.91
N LYS A 41 -17.15 0.29 1.01
CA LYS A 41 -16.03 -0.06 1.88
C LYS A 41 -16.27 0.48 3.29
N ASN A 42 -15.93 -0.34 4.29
CA ASN A 42 -15.82 0.08 5.69
C ASN A 42 -14.91 1.31 5.80
N ALA A 43 -15.15 2.16 6.80
CA ALA A 43 -14.37 3.38 7.09
C ALA A 43 -12.84 3.17 7.10
N GLU A 44 -12.40 1.97 7.41
CA GLU A 44 -10.99 1.57 7.40
C GLU A 44 -10.36 1.61 6.00
N GLY A 45 -11.12 1.28 4.95
CA GLY A 45 -10.68 1.26 3.55
C GLY A 45 -10.71 2.61 2.83
N TRP A 46 -10.98 3.70 3.56
CA TRP A 46 -10.98 5.06 3.00
C TRP A 46 -9.56 5.57 2.78
N SER A 47 -9.41 6.46 1.80
CA SER A 47 -8.13 7.13 1.52
C SER A 47 -7.69 7.99 2.70
N SER A 48 -6.39 8.28 2.81
CA SER A 48 -5.87 9.21 3.83
C SER A 48 -6.46 10.61 3.67
N GLU A 49 -6.70 11.05 2.44
CA GLU A 49 -7.31 12.34 2.12
C GLU A 49 -8.77 12.40 2.62
N ASP A 50 -9.57 11.37 2.36
CA ASP A 50 -10.97 11.31 2.82
C ASP A 50 -11.03 11.29 4.37
N LYS A 51 -10.14 10.54 5.03
CA LYS A 51 -10.04 10.51 6.50
C LYS A 51 -9.67 11.88 7.06
N PHE A 52 -8.72 12.57 6.43
CA PHE A 52 -8.31 13.91 6.83
C PHE A 52 -9.42 14.94 6.62
N ALA A 53 -10.16 14.88 5.51
CA ALA A 53 -11.31 15.73 5.25
C ALA A 53 -12.38 15.60 6.35
N VAL A 54 -12.69 14.38 6.80
CA VAL A 54 -13.58 14.17 7.94
C VAL A 54 -13.05 14.82 9.22
N VAL A 55 -11.75 14.66 9.52
CA VAL A 55 -11.14 15.27 10.72
C VAL A 55 -11.26 16.80 10.68
N LEU A 56 -11.10 17.41 9.49
CA LEU A 56 -11.30 18.85 9.27
C LEU A 56 -12.76 19.26 9.43
N GLU A 57 -13.69 18.56 8.76
CA GLU A 57 -15.14 18.84 8.83
C GLU A 57 -15.68 18.74 10.26
N THR A 58 -15.11 17.83 11.07
CA THR A 58 -15.56 17.56 12.44
C THR A 58 -14.82 18.35 13.50
N ALA A 59 -13.76 19.09 13.14
CA ALA A 59 -12.99 19.89 14.09
C ALA A 59 -13.80 20.95 14.86
N PRO A 60 -14.77 21.67 14.27
CA PRO A 60 -15.55 22.66 15.01
C PRO A 60 -16.78 22.07 15.73
N LEU A 61 -17.09 20.78 15.54
CA LEU A 61 -18.34 20.19 16.02
C LEU A 61 -18.28 19.85 17.51
N ASN A 62 -19.38 20.09 18.22
CA ASN A 62 -19.57 19.61 19.58
C ASN A 62 -19.95 18.12 19.62
N ALA A 63 -20.06 17.52 20.80
CA ALA A 63 -20.33 16.08 20.95
C ALA A 63 -21.68 15.63 20.34
N ALA A 64 -22.72 16.47 20.40
CA ALA A 64 -24.03 16.14 19.83
C ALA A 64 -24.00 16.21 18.30
N GLU A 65 -23.39 17.25 17.75
CA GLU A 65 -23.20 17.44 16.31
C GLU A 65 -22.29 16.36 15.72
N LEU A 66 -21.23 15.97 16.43
CA LEU A 66 -20.35 14.88 16.04
C LEU A 66 -21.11 13.55 15.97
N ALA A 67 -21.97 13.26 16.95
CA ALA A 67 -22.79 12.05 16.96
C ALA A 67 -23.79 12.03 15.80
N GLU A 68 -24.40 13.16 15.47
CA GLU A 68 -25.28 13.29 14.30
C GLU A 68 -24.51 13.09 12.98
N TYR A 69 -23.35 13.74 12.86
CA TYR A 69 -22.45 13.59 11.72
C TYR A 69 -22.05 12.13 11.50
N CYS A 70 -21.65 11.45 12.58
CA CYS A 70 -21.29 10.03 12.60
C CYS A 70 -22.42 9.15 12.09
N ARG A 71 -23.65 9.35 12.59
CA ARG A 71 -24.84 8.61 12.13
C ARG A 71 -25.14 8.84 10.66
N ARG A 72 -24.99 10.07 10.17
CA ARG A 72 -25.25 10.40 8.76
C ARG A 72 -24.20 9.82 7.81
N LYS A 73 -22.94 9.77 8.22
CA LYS A 73 -21.81 9.32 7.39
C LYS A 73 -21.44 7.85 7.57
N GLY A 74 -22.05 7.19 8.55
CA GLY A 74 -21.73 5.82 8.92
C GLY A 74 -20.36 5.64 9.54
N LEU A 75 -20.03 6.55 10.45
CA LEU A 75 -18.79 6.56 11.20
C LEU A 75 -19.09 6.41 12.69
N TYR A 76 -18.08 5.98 13.43
CA TYR A 76 -18.07 6.00 14.88
C TYR A 76 -17.20 7.17 15.39
N PRO A 77 -17.60 7.88 16.46
CA PRO A 77 -16.80 8.96 17.04
C PRO A 77 -15.36 8.54 17.35
N GLU A 78 -15.18 7.29 17.77
CA GLU A 78 -13.88 6.69 18.08
C GLU A 78 -12.97 6.61 16.86
N GLN A 79 -13.53 6.38 15.66
CA GLN A 79 -12.77 6.35 14.41
C GLN A 79 -12.23 7.75 14.07
N ILE A 80 -13.05 8.78 14.25
CA ILE A 80 -12.66 10.16 14.00
C ILE A 80 -11.60 10.61 15.01
N ALA A 81 -11.75 10.20 16.28
CA ALA A 81 -10.75 10.45 17.31
C ALA A 81 -9.41 9.78 16.98
N ALA A 82 -9.43 8.51 16.53
CA ALA A 82 -8.24 7.80 16.09
C ALA A 82 -7.56 8.49 14.90
N TRP A 83 -8.32 8.92 13.89
CA TRP A 83 -7.76 9.64 12.74
C TRP A 83 -7.18 11.01 13.14
N ARG A 84 -7.84 11.75 14.04
CA ARG A 84 -7.31 12.99 14.60
C ARG A 84 -5.96 12.75 15.30
N ALA A 85 -5.86 11.70 16.12
CA ALA A 85 -4.61 11.34 16.78
C ALA A 85 -3.51 11.01 15.77
N SER A 86 -3.82 10.22 14.74
CA SER A 86 -2.88 9.92 13.66
C SER A 86 -2.43 11.18 12.91
N CYS A 87 -3.33 12.14 12.63
CA CYS A 87 -2.97 13.41 12.00
C CYS A 87 -2.04 14.26 12.86
N VAL A 88 -2.25 14.29 14.18
CA VAL A 88 -1.37 15.00 15.12
C VAL A 88 0.00 14.31 15.20
N ALA A 89 0.01 12.98 15.26
CA ALA A 89 1.23 12.18 15.37
C ALA A 89 2.06 12.17 14.08
N ALA A 90 1.44 12.35 12.91
CA ALA A 90 2.11 12.28 11.60
C ALA A 90 3.32 13.22 11.49
N ASN A 91 3.26 14.40 12.13
CA ASN A 91 4.35 15.37 12.09
C ASN A 91 5.27 15.30 13.32
N ALA A 92 4.90 14.58 14.37
CA ALA A 92 5.64 14.57 15.63
C ALA A 92 7.07 13.99 15.45
N ASN A 93 7.21 12.94 14.64
CA ASN A 93 8.49 12.23 14.44
C ASN A 93 8.93 12.18 12.97
N ALA A 94 8.35 13.00 12.09
CA ALA A 94 8.59 12.92 10.65
C ALA A 94 10.08 13.04 10.28
N ALA A 95 10.80 13.97 10.93
CA ALA A 95 12.23 14.19 10.68
C ALA A 95 13.11 13.04 11.19
N GLU A 96 12.71 12.38 12.28
CA GLU A 96 13.44 11.24 12.84
C GLU A 96 13.20 9.97 12.00
N GLN A 97 11.94 9.72 11.62
CA GLN A 97 11.57 8.65 10.70
C GLN A 97 12.24 8.79 9.33
N GLU A 98 12.33 9.99 8.76
CA GLU A 98 13.02 10.22 7.49
C GLU A 98 14.52 9.92 7.59
N ARG A 99 15.15 10.28 8.72
CA ARG A 99 16.56 9.95 8.97
C ARG A 99 16.78 8.45 9.09
N GLU A 100 15.94 7.76 9.85
CA GLU A 100 15.99 6.30 10.02
C GLU A 100 15.79 5.58 8.69
N GLN A 101 14.77 5.95 7.91
CA GLN A 101 14.52 5.38 6.59
C GLN A 101 15.69 5.62 5.63
N ARG A 102 16.28 6.83 5.65
CA ARG A 102 17.45 7.13 4.82
C ARG A 102 18.67 6.31 5.24
N GLN A 103 18.84 6.05 6.54
CA GLN A 103 19.93 5.23 7.04
C GLN A 103 19.73 3.76 6.64
N GLN A 104 18.53 3.20 6.88
CA GLN A 104 18.18 1.85 6.44
C GLN A 104 18.37 1.68 4.93
N SER A 105 17.89 2.63 4.11
CA SER A 105 18.06 2.57 2.66
C SER A 105 19.53 2.57 2.21
N LYS A 106 20.42 3.24 2.95
CA LYS A 106 21.87 3.19 2.67
C LYS A 106 22.45 1.83 3.03
N GLU A 107 22.10 1.29 4.18
CA GLU A 107 22.55 -0.01 4.67
C GLU A 107 22.09 -1.14 3.73
N ASP A 108 20.83 -1.11 3.33
CA ASP A 108 20.26 -2.06 2.36
C ASP A 108 20.98 -1.99 1.02
N LYS A 109 21.24 -0.79 0.50
CA LYS A 109 22.00 -0.61 -0.75
C LYS A 109 23.42 -1.16 -0.64
N GLN A 110 24.08 -1.00 0.50
CA GLN A 110 25.40 -1.57 0.71
C GLN A 110 25.32 -3.10 0.77
N ARG A 111 24.32 -3.64 1.45
CA ARG A 111 24.10 -5.08 1.56
C ARG A 111 23.80 -5.71 0.21
N ILE A 112 22.93 -5.10 -0.60
CA ILE A 112 22.62 -5.53 -1.96
C ILE A 112 23.90 -5.59 -2.80
N LYS A 113 24.71 -4.52 -2.81
CA LYS A 113 25.97 -4.51 -3.56
C LYS A 113 26.97 -5.58 -3.11
N GLN A 114 27.02 -5.90 -1.82
CA GLN A 114 27.87 -6.97 -1.30
C GLN A 114 27.35 -8.33 -1.78
N LEU A 115 26.05 -8.57 -1.65
CA LEU A 115 25.41 -9.81 -2.07
C LEU A 115 25.54 -10.03 -3.58
N GLU A 116 25.36 -9.00 -4.40
CA GLU A 116 25.57 -9.06 -5.86
C GLU A 116 27.01 -9.45 -6.22
N LYS A 117 28.01 -8.90 -5.53
CA LYS A 117 29.41 -9.26 -5.75
C LYS A 117 29.71 -10.71 -5.37
N GLU A 118 29.18 -11.17 -4.24
CA GLU A 118 29.32 -12.55 -3.81
C GLU A 118 28.64 -13.52 -4.77
N LEU A 119 27.44 -13.18 -5.23
CA LEU A 119 26.70 -13.94 -6.23
C LEU A 119 27.51 -14.07 -7.51
N HIS A 120 28.02 -12.95 -8.05
CA HIS A 120 28.81 -12.98 -9.29
C HIS A 120 30.08 -13.82 -9.17
N ARG A 121 30.77 -13.77 -8.01
CA ARG A 121 31.94 -14.62 -7.75
C ARG A 121 31.57 -16.11 -7.73
N LYS A 122 30.44 -16.46 -7.11
CA LYS A 122 29.95 -17.84 -7.05
C LYS A 122 29.51 -18.34 -8.42
N GLU A 123 28.81 -17.52 -9.20
CA GLU A 123 28.43 -17.85 -10.58
C GLU A 123 29.65 -18.08 -11.47
N LYS A 124 30.70 -17.25 -11.35
CA LYS A 124 31.94 -17.47 -12.10
C LYS A 124 32.62 -18.80 -11.73
N ALA A 125 32.75 -19.08 -10.43
CA ALA A 125 33.34 -20.35 -9.97
C ALA A 125 32.49 -21.56 -10.42
N LEU A 126 31.16 -21.43 -10.42
CA LEU A 126 30.25 -22.45 -10.92
C LEU A 126 30.43 -22.67 -12.43
N ALA A 127 30.51 -21.60 -13.22
CA ALA A 127 30.74 -21.68 -14.67
C ALA A 127 32.10 -22.32 -15.01
N GLU A 128 33.14 -22.01 -14.24
CA GLU A 128 34.46 -22.65 -14.38
C GLU A 128 34.38 -24.16 -14.08
N ALA A 129 33.67 -24.57 -13.02
CA ALA A 129 33.45 -25.97 -12.70
C ALA A 129 32.65 -26.70 -13.79
N GLU A 130 31.59 -26.09 -14.31
CA GLU A 130 30.81 -26.62 -15.43
C GLU A 130 31.67 -26.78 -16.69
N ALA A 131 32.51 -25.80 -17.02
CA ALA A 131 33.43 -25.87 -18.15
C ALA A 131 34.43 -27.03 -18.02
N LEU A 132 34.98 -27.26 -16.83
CA LEU A 132 35.87 -28.40 -16.54
C LEU A 132 35.13 -29.74 -16.71
N LEU A 133 33.89 -29.84 -16.25
CA LEU A 133 33.06 -31.04 -16.45
C LEU A 133 32.79 -31.30 -17.94
N VAL A 134 32.50 -30.25 -18.72
CA VAL A 134 32.30 -30.36 -20.17
C VAL A 134 33.59 -30.81 -20.87
N LEU A 135 34.74 -30.22 -20.52
CA LEU A 135 36.03 -30.62 -21.08
C LEU A 135 36.37 -32.08 -20.76
N ARG A 136 36.16 -32.52 -19.51
CA ARG A 136 36.35 -33.92 -19.11
C ARG A 136 35.48 -34.87 -19.94
N LYS A 137 34.19 -34.56 -20.12
CA LYS A 137 33.28 -35.37 -20.96
C LYS A 137 33.75 -35.44 -22.41
N LYS A 138 34.20 -34.32 -22.99
CA LYS A 138 34.73 -34.29 -24.36
C LYS A 138 36.02 -35.10 -24.51
N ALA A 139 36.93 -35.02 -23.53
CA ALA A 139 38.16 -35.80 -23.53
C ALA A 139 37.87 -37.31 -23.46
N GLN A 140 36.97 -37.74 -22.56
CA GLN A 140 36.50 -39.13 -22.48
C GLN A 140 35.88 -39.61 -23.80
N ALA A 141 35.11 -38.76 -24.49
CA ALA A 141 34.51 -39.12 -25.79
C ALA A 141 35.54 -39.28 -26.92
N ILE A 142 36.67 -38.56 -26.87
CA ILE A 142 37.71 -38.61 -27.91
C ILE A 142 38.72 -39.75 -27.64
N TRP A 143 39.14 -39.93 -26.39
CA TRP A 143 40.19 -40.86 -26.02
C TRP A 143 39.71 -42.16 -25.37
N GLY A 144 38.39 -42.31 -25.16
CA GLY A 144 37.82 -43.40 -24.35
C GLY A 144 38.06 -43.16 -22.86
N GLU A 145 37.39 -43.91 -21.99
CA GLU A 145 37.76 -43.92 -20.58
C GLU A 145 39.19 -44.45 -20.45
N GLN A 146 40.08 -43.72 -19.78
CA GLN A 146 41.18 -44.38 -19.08
C GLN A 146 40.52 -45.24 -18.00
N GLU A 147 40.19 -46.48 -18.37
CA GLU A 147 40.05 -47.59 -17.43
C GLU A 147 41.41 -47.77 -16.76
N ASP A 148 41.61 -47.08 -15.63
CA ASP A 148 42.62 -47.47 -14.65
C ASP A 148 41.89 -48.23 -13.52
N GLY A 149 42.33 -49.46 -13.28
CA GLY A 149 41.95 -50.28 -12.13
C GLY A 149 42.61 -49.86 -10.83
#